data_AF-A0A2H0MXJ1-F1
#
_entry.id   AF-A0A2H0MXJ1-F1
#
_cell.length_a   1.000
_cell.length_b   1.000
_cell.length_c   1.000
_cell.angle_alpha   90.00
_cell.angle_beta   90.00
_cell.angle_gamma   90.00
#
_symmetry.space_group_name_H-M   'P 1'
#
loop_
_entity.id
_entity.type
_entity.pdbx_description
1 polymer ?
#
loop_
_entity_poly.entity_id
_entity_poly.type
_entity_poly.pdbx_seq_one_letter_code
_entity_poly.pdbx_strand_id
1 'polypeptide(L)'
;MSTQFHCQECRQAVESLPTHAEYDEQEIFLFDPVVCKPCLLELCEKYSTVCVNCGGTIPPYSQVGALKAGGGEMQLVHMTNACSTVGSAFHGYWGKGQLRNLIQIEAC
;
A
#
# COMPACT_ATOMS: atom_id res chain seq x y z
N MET A 1 -1.44 -31.67 2.49
CA MET A 1 -0.46 -31.13 1.52
C MET A 1 -0.15 -29.71 1.96
N SER A 2 1.05 -29.43 2.44
CA SER A 2 1.48 -28.08 2.81
C SER A 2 1.82 -27.33 1.52
N THR A 3 1.01 -26.34 1.15
CA THR A 3 1.32 -25.45 0.02
C THR A 3 2.53 -24.61 0.40
N GLN A 4 3.68 -24.83 -0.26
CA GLN A 4 4.89 -24.05 -0.04
C GLN A 4 4.84 -22.77 -0.88
N PHE A 5 4.61 -21.64 -0.21
CA PHE A 5 4.63 -20.32 -0.85
C PHE A 5 6.08 -19.87 -1.07
N HIS A 6 6.32 -19.17 -2.19
CA HIS A 6 7.64 -18.64 -2.53
C HIS A 6 7.54 -17.13 -2.74
N CYS A 7 8.50 -16.40 -2.19
CA CYS A 7 8.59 -14.95 -2.31
C CYS A 7 8.71 -14.53 -3.78
N GLN A 8 7.87 -13.60 -4.22
CA GLN A 8 7.89 -13.10 -5.59
C GLN A 8 9.13 -12.23 -5.89
N GLU A 9 9.79 -11.68 -4.87
CA GLU A 9 11.02 -10.88 -5.04
C GLU A 9 12.28 -11.74 -5.10
N CYS A 10 12.52 -12.58 -4.08
CA CYS A 10 13.79 -13.30 -3.93
C CYS A 10 13.68 -14.82 -4.14
N ARG A 11 12.49 -15.34 -4.44
CA ARG A 11 12.20 -16.77 -4.69
C ARG A 11 12.43 -17.71 -3.50
N GLN A 12 12.81 -17.21 -2.33
CA GLN A 12 12.93 -18.00 -1.10
C GLN A 12 11.55 -18.47 -0.61
N ALA A 13 11.53 -19.59 0.13
CA ALA A 13 10.32 -20.08 0.75
C ALA A 13 9.77 -19.06 1.77
N VAL A 14 8.45 -18.88 1.78
CA VAL A 14 7.73 -18.06 2.76
C VAL A 14 7.08 -19.00 3.77
N GLU A 15 7.39 -18.79 5.04
CA GLU A 15 6.97 -19.68 6.13
C GLU A 15 5.46 -19.63 6.38
N SER A 16 4.86 -18.45 6.25
CA SER A 16 3.43 -18.24 6.49
C SER A 16 2.87 -17.05 5.71
N LEU A 17 1.57 -17.10 5.45
CA LEU A 17 0.79 -15.97 4.97
C LEU A 17 -0.28 -15.59 6.01
N PRO A 18 -0.57 -14.29 6.21
CA PRO A 18 0.08 -13.15 5.56
C PRO A 18 1.53 -13.00 6.02
N THR A 19 2.37 -12.38 5.19
CA THR A 19 3.65 -11.89 5.71
C THR A 19 3.38 -10.70 6.62
N HIS A 20 3.80 -10.84 7.87
CA HIS A 20 3.68 -9.81 8.89
C HIS A 20 5.02 -9.05 9.04
N ALA A 21 4.96 -7.73 9.03
CA ALA A 21 6.09 -6.84 9.29
C ALA A 21 5.63 -5.59 10.03
N GLU A 22 6.55 -4.97 10.77
CA GLU A 22 6.36 -3.65 11.36
C GLU A 22 7.27 -2.67 10.63
N TYR A 23 6.73 -1.54 10.19
CA TYR A 23 7.46 -0.50 9.47
C TYR A 23 6.88 0.87 9.81
N ASP A 24 7.73 1.81 10.23
CA ASP A 24 7.32 3.17 10.63
C ASP A 24 6.16 3.18 11.63
N GLU A 25 6.29 2.38 12.70
CA GLU A 25 5.29 2.22 13.78
C GLU A 25 3.93 1.66 13.32
N GLN A 26 3.86 1.09 12.12
CA GLN A 26 2.66 0.47 11.55
C GLN A 26 2.85 -1.04 11.38
N GLU A 27 1.83 -1.82 11.75
CA GLU A 27 1.76 -3.25 11.44
C GLU A 27 1.23 -3.46 10.01
N ILE A 28 1.94 -4.27 9.22
CA ILE A 28 1.61 -4.62 7.84
C ILE A 28 1.32 -6.11 7.76
N PHE A 29 0.13 -6.45 7.24
CA PHE A 29 -0.29 -7.81 6.96
C PHE A 29 -0.49 -8.00 5.45
N LEU A 30 0.51 -8.56 4.77
CA LEU A 30 0.49 -8.74 3.32
C LEU A 30 0.08 -10.17 2.93
N PHE A 31 -1.11 -10.30 2.35
CA PHE A 31 -1.63 -11.59 1.84
C PHE A 31 -1.25 -11.84 0.38
N ASP A 32 -1.28 -10.79 -0.45
CA ASP A 32 -0.88 -10.81 -1.86
C ASP A 32 -0.25 -9.45 -2.23
N PRO A 33 0.89 -9.41 -2.93
CA PRO A 33 1.68 -10.56 -3.39
C PRO A 33 2.37 -11.33 -2.25
N VAL A 34 2.71 -12.59 -2.51
CA VAL A 34 3.52 -13.41 -1.59
C VAL A 34 4.95 -12.88 -1.56
N VAL A 35 5.34 -12.18 -0.48
CA VAL A 35 6.67 -11.58 -0.32
C VAL A 35 7.18 -11.89 1.08
N CYS A 36 8.41 -12.38 1.23
CA CYS A 36 8.97 -12.63 2.56
C CYS A 36 9.23 -11.32 3.34
N LYS A 37 9.27 -11.40 4.67
CA LYS A 37 9.46 -10.23 5.55
C LYS A 37 10.66 -9.34 5.17
N PRO A 38 11.87 -9.86 4.89
CA PRO A 38 12.99 -9.01 4.47
C PRO A 38 12.70 -8.21 3.20
N CYS A 39 12.18 -8.87 2.16
CA CYS A 39 11.83 -8.19 0.91
C CYS A 39 10.67 -7.20 1.10
N LEU A 40 9.71 -7.48 1.99
CA LEU A 40 8.64 -6.54 2.30
C LEU A 40 9.19 -5.24 2.90
N LEU A 41 10.13 -5.33 3.84
CA LEU A 41 10.77 -4.16 4.44
C LEU A 41 11.56 -3.35 3.40
N GLU A 42 12.35 -4.01 2.54
CA GLU A 42 13.05 -3.33 1.43
C GLU A 42 12.09 -2.63 0.47
N LEU A 43 10.95 -3.24 0.17
CA LEU A 43 9.91 -2.62 -0.65
C LEU A 43 9.30 -1.40 0.06
N CYS A 44 9.11 -1.47 1.38
CA CYS A 44 8.63 -0.34 2.16
C CYS A 44 9.63 0.83 2.11
N GLU A 45 10.92 0.58 2.34
CA GLU A 45 11.94 1.61 2.23
C GLU A 45 11.99 2.27 0.85
N LYS A 46 11.82 1.48 -0.21
CA LYS A 46 11.97 1.97 -1.57
C LYS A 46 10.72 2.66 -2.13
N TYR A 47 9.54 2.18 -1.75
CA TYR A 47 8.29 2.52 -2.44
C TYR A 47 7.21 3.10 -1.53
N SER A 48 7.45 3.22 -0.23
CA SER A 48 6.49 3.95 0.61
C SER A 48 6.38 5.40 0.16
N THR A 49 5.21 5.98 0.39
CA THR A 49 4.90 7.37 0.07
C THR A 49 4.28 8.05 1.28
N VAL A 50 4.07 9.35 1.21
CA VAL A 50 3.54 10.15 2.33
C VAL A 50 2.08 10.49 2.07
N CYS A 51 1.23 10.25 3.07
CA CYS A 51 -0.14 10.73 3.07
C CYS A 51 -0.15 12.25 3.11
N VAL A 52 -0.73 12.89 2.08
CA VAL A 52 -0.75 14.37 2.00
C VAL A 52 -1.63 15.02 3.08
N ASN A 53 -2.47 14.24 3.78
CA ASN A 53 -3.36 14.74 4.81
C ASN A 53 -2.74 14.67 6.22
N CYS A 54 -2.23 13.51 6.65
CA CYS A 54 -1.70 13.33 8.00
C CYS A 54 -0.16 13.35 8.08
N GLY A 55 0.54 13.33 6.94
CA GLY A 55 2.00 13.24 6.88
C GLY A 55 2.58 11.86 7.22
N GLY A 56 1.74 10.89 7.58
CA GLY A 56 2.16 9.52 7.88
C GLY A 56 2.52 8.72 6.64
N THR A 57 3.36 7.70 6.83
CA THR A 57 3.80 6.83 5.75
C THR A 57 2.68 5.91 5.25
N ILE A 58 2.59 5.74 3.93
CA ILE A 58 1.75 4.78 3.23
C ILE A 58 2.68 3.71 2.65
N PRO A 59 2.69 2.49 3.22
CA PRO A 59 3.47 1.38 2.69
C PRO A 59 3.01 0.95 1.29
N PRO A 60 3.87 0.32 0.48
CA PRO A 60 3.43 -0.37 -0.73
C PRO A 60 2.38 -1.42 -0.39
N TYR A 61 1.57 -1.73 -1.38
CA TYR A 61 0.44 -2.65 -1.31
C TYR A 61 -0.72 -2.19 -0.41
N SER A 62 -0.78 -0.91 -0.09
CA SER A 62 -1.88 -0.29 0.66
C SER A 62 -3.04 0.12 -0.25
N GLN A 63 -4.25 0.01 0.27
CA GLN A 63 -5.39 0.74 -0.30
C GLN A 63 -5.27 2.22 0.03
N VAL A 64 -5.48 3.07 -0.97
CA VAL A 64 -5.29 4.51 -0.84
C VAL A 64 -6.46 5.26 -1.46
N GLY A 65 -6.80 6.39 -0.83
CA GLY A 65 -7.56 7.43 -1.49
C GLY A 65 -6.62 8.24 -2.38
N ALA A 66 -7.12 8.74 -3.50
CA ALA A 66 -6.35 9.60 -4.38
C ALA A 66 -7.14 10.86 -4.75
N LEU A 67 -6.43 11.98 -4.70
CA LEU A 67 -6.91 13.33 -4.98
C LEU A 67 -6.18 13.86 -6.21
N LYS A 68 -6.88 14.59 -7.07
CA LYS A 68 -6.26 15.22 -8.23
C LYS A 68 -5.73 16.59 -7.81
N ALA A 69 -4.41 16.77 -7.77
CA ALA A 69 -3.82 18.08 -7.54
C ALA A 69 -4.03 18.99 -8.76
N GLY A 70 -3.98 20.31 -8.54
CA GLY A 70 -4.19 21.31 -9.61
C GLY A 70 -3.23 21.20 -10.81
N GLY A 71 -2.11 20.48 -10.67
CA GLY A 71 -1.15 20.18 -11.74
C GLY A 71 -1.38 18.85 -12.48
N GLY A 72 -2.44 18.11 -12.17
CA GLY A 72 -2.72 16.79 -12.76
C GLY A 72 -2.03 15.61 -12.08
N GLU A 73 -1.13 15.87 -11.13
CA GLU A 73 -0.53 14.82 -10.29
C GLU A 73 -1.53 14.29 -9.27
N MET A 74 -1.51 12.98 -9.03
CA MET A 74 -2.36 12.34 -8.03
C MET A 74 -1.66 12.39 -6.67
N GLN A 75 -2.34 12.98 -5.68
CA GLN A 75 -1.95 12.98 -4.29
C GLN A 75 -2.61 11.82 -3.57
N LEU A 76 -1.89 11.19 -2.65
CA LEU A 76 -2.33 9.96 -1.98
C LEU A 76 -2.67 10.24 -0.53
N VAL A 77 -3.75 9.64 -0.05
CA VAL A 77 -4.19 9.69 1.34
C VAL A 77 -4.48 8.29 1.86
N HIS A 78 -4.30 8.10 3.17
CA HIS A 78 -4.74 6.85 3.82
C HIS A 78 -6.26 6.66 3.69
N MET A 79 -6.67 5.41 3.57
CA MET A 79 -8.08 5.00 3.62
C MET A 79 -8.57 4.81 5.07
N THR A 80 -8.53 5.88 5.86
CA THR A 80 -9.01 5.90 7.25
C THR A 80 -10.04 6.99 7.43
N ASN A 81 -10.90 6.92 8.45
CA ASN A 81 -11.90 7.97 8.70
C ASN A 81 -11.28 9.38 8.83
N ALA A 82 -10.07 9.49 9.39
CA ALA A 82 -9.35 10.76 9.53
C ALA A 82 -8.80 11.30 8.20
N CYS A 83 -8.48 10.43 7.24
CA CYS A 83 -7.85 10.81 5.97
C CYS A 83 -8.77 10.71 4.75
N SER A 84 -9.85 9.95 4.81
CA SER A 84 -10.86 9.84 3.76
C SER A 84 -11.88 10.99 3.82
N THR A 85 -12.02 11.66 4.98
CA THR A 85 -12.93 12.79 5.17
C THR A 85 -12.54 14.04 4.39
N VAL A 86 -11.30 14.14 3.90
CA VAL A 86 -10.90 15.20 2.95
C VAL A 86 -11.36 14.93 1.50
N GLY A 87 -12.19 13.90 1.28
CA GLY A 87 -12.93 13.71 0.03
C GLY A 87 -12.11 13.09 -1.08
N SER A 88 -11.53 11.90 -0.87
CA SER A 88 -10.86 11.16 -1.93
C SER A 88 -11.82 10.92 -3.11
N ALA A 89 -11.61 11.67 -4.20
CA ALA A 89 -12.40 11.55 -5.42
C ALA A 89 -12.19 10.20 -6.13
N PHE A 90 -11.07 9.54 -5.82
CA PHE A 90 -10.71 8.24 -6.38
C PHE A 90 -10.19 7.30 -5.29
N HIS A 91 -10.38 6.01 -5.51
CA HIS A 91 -9.82 4.94 -4.69
C HIS A 91 -8.89 4.10 -5.55
N GLY A 92 -7.77 3.68 -4.99
CA GLY A 92 -6.79 2.89 -5.72
C GLY A 92 -5.92 2.05 -4.81
N TYR A 93 -4.92 1.44 -5.42
CA TYR A 93 -3.96 0.58 -4.77
C TYR A 93 -2.56 1.12 -5.02
N TRP A 94 -1.84 1.42 -3.94
CA TRP A 94 -0.45 1.83 -4.04
C TRP A 94 0.42 0.58 -4.19
N GLY A 95 1.01 0.36 -5.36
CA GLY A 95 1.92 -0.77 -5.59
C GLY A 95 3.38 -0.43 -5.24
N LYS A 96 4.30 -0.91 -6.09
CA LYS A 96 5.73 -0.55 -6.02
C LYS A 96 6.00 0.82 -6.66
N GLY A 97 5.58 1.91 -6.00
CA GLY A 97 5.80 3.28 -6.49
C GLY A 97 4.83 3.74 -7.58
N GLN A 98 3.74 3.01 -7.79
CA GLN A 98 2.75 3.30 -8.81
C GLN A 98 1.34 3.12 -8.25
N LEU A 99 0.47 4.09 -8.53
CA LEU A 99 -0.95 3.99 -8.25
C LEU A 99 -1.62 3.10 -9.30
N ARG A 100 -2.36 2.09 -8.85
CA ARG A 100 -3.04 1.10 -9.69
C ARG A 100 -4.52 1.03 -9.35
N ASN A 101 -5.31 0.47 -10.28
CA ASN A 101 -6.75 0.19 -10.10
C ASN A 101 -7.53 1.41 -9.62
N LEU A 102 -7.27 2.57 -10.23
CA LEU A 102 -7.92 3.82 -9.87
C LEU A 102 -9.40 3.78 -10.27
N ILE A 103 -10.29 3.81 -9.29
CA ILE A 103 -11.74 3.83 -9.48
C ILE A 103 -12.23 5.19 -9.00
N GLN A 104 -12.91 5.92 -9.88
CA GLN A 104 -13.65 7.12 -9.49
C GLN A 104 -14.90 6.69 -8.74
N ILE A 105 -15.10 7.22 -7.53
CA ILE A 105 -16.38 7.09 -6.87
C ILE A 105 -17.15 8.37 -7.22
N GLU A 106 -18.23 8.24 -7.98
CA GLU A 106 -19.11 9.38 -8.24
C GLU A 106 -19.59 9.94 -6.90
N ALA A 107 -19.20 11.18 -6.62
CA ALA A 107 -19.77 11.94 -5.52
C ALA A 107 -21.17 12.36 -5.96
N CYS A 108 -22.19 11.68 -5.44
CA CYS A 108 -23.58 12.14 -5.50
C CYS A 108 -23.80 13.34 -4.58
#